data_AF-A0A2Z4JA91-F1
#
_entry.id   AF-A0A2Z4JA91-F1
#
_cell.length_a   1.000
_cell.length_b   1.000
_cell.length_c   1.000
_cell.angle_alpha   90.00
_cell.angle_beta   90.00
_cell.angle_gamma   90.00
#
_symmetry.space_group_name_H-M   'P 1'
#
loop_
_entity.id
_entity.type
_entity.pdbx_description
1 polymer ?
#
loop_
_entity_poly.entity_id
_entity_poly.type
_entity_poly.pdbx_seq_one_letter_code
_entity_poly.pdbx_strand_id
1 'polypeptide(L)'
;MTTAVRCDVGRRLTPAGSEHSWHGWHFSAGWGAAGGPEFRTVRSDLVAEFVADTAVGAGCYRHPVRFVRLCDDLTPHETPLAP
;
A
#
# COMPACT_ATOMS: atom_id res chain seq x y z
N MET A 1 -6.01 7.43 -9.04
CA MET A 1 -4.59 7.72 -9.34
C MET A 1 -4.36 7.61 -10.83
N THR A 2 -3.62 8.53 -11.46
CA THR A 2 -3.34 8.45 -12.91
C THR A 2 -2.23 7.42 -13.19
N THR A 3 -2.12 6.95 -14.44
CA THR A 3 -1.04 6.02 -14.84
C THR A 3 0.33 6.63 -14.63
N ALA A 4 0.51 7.92 -14.92
CA ALA A 4 1.78 8.61 -14.72
C ALA A 4 2.23 8.60 -13.25
N VAL A 5 1.31 8.90 -12.31
CA VAL A 5 1.60 8.85 -10.88
C VAL A 5 1.93 7.42 -10.43
N ARG A 6 1.21 6.41 -10.94
CA ARG A 6 1.51 5.01 -10.63
C ARG A 6 2.91 4.60 -11.07
N CYS A 7 3.29 4.96 -12.30
CA CYS A 7 4.62 4.67 -12.81
C CYS A 7 5.70 5.40 -12.02
N ASP A 8 5.43 6.63 -11.57
CA ASP A 8 6.38 7.37 -10.76
C ASP A 8 6.63 6.73 -9.39
N VAL A 9 5.55 6.39 -8.68
CA VAL A 9 5.64 5.64 -7.42
C VAL A 9 6.37 4.32 -7.65
N GLY A 10 6.00 3.56 -8.68
CA GLY A 10 6.62 2.28 -9.00
C GLY A 10 8.14 2.36 -9.23
N ARG A 11 8.64 3.46 -9.82
CA ARG A 11 10.08 3.68 -10.02
C ARG A 11 10.84 3.99 -8.73
N ARG A 12 10.18 4.56 -7.72
CA ARG A 12 10.80 4.92 -6.43
C ARG A 12 10.82 3.76 -5.45
N LEU A 13 10.01 2.73 -5.67
CA LEU A 13 9.95 1.55 -4.81
C LEU A 13 11.19 0.67 -4.99
N THR A 14 11.79 0.26 -3.87
CA THR A 14 12.86 -0.73 -3.84
C THR A 14 12.29 -2.09 -3.46
N PRO A 15 12.50 -3.15 -4.25
CA PRO A 15 12.09 -4.50 -3.88
C PRO A 15 12.67 -4.93 -2.53
N ALA A 16 11.87 -5.58 -1.69
CA ALA A 16 12.35 -6.18 -0.46
C ALA A 16 12.98 -7.56 -0.72
N GLY A 17 13.91 -7.96 0.14
CA GLY A 17 14.49 -9.30 0.13
C GLY A 17 13.58 -10.36 0.76
N SER A 18 14.08 -11.60 0.82
CA SER A 18 13.44 -12.74 1.48
C SER A 18 13.15 -12.51 2.97
N GLU A 19 13.92 -11.62 3.61
CA GLU A 19 13.81 -11.31 5.04
C GLU A 19 12.53 -10.51 5.39
N HIS A 20 11.81 -10.02 4.39
CA HIS A 20 10.58 -9.26 4.62
C HIS A 20 9.51 -10.17 5.21
N SER A 21 8.84 -9.76 6.29
CA SER A 21 7.88 -10.61 7.01
C SER A 21 6.68 -11.08 6.18
N TRP A 22 6.47 -10.48 5.02
CA TRP A 22 5.39 -10.81 4.07
C TRP A 22 5.93 -11.47 2.79
N HIS A 23 7.21 -11.87 2.76
CA HIS A 23 7.76 -12.58 1.61
C HIS A 23 7.01 -13.90 1.39
N GLY A 24 6.66 -14.19 0.13
CA GLY A 24 5.90 -15.39 -0.23
C GLY A 24 4.40 -15.36 0.10
N TRP A 25 3.86 -14.23 0.59
CA TRP A 25 2.43 -14.11 0.82
C TRP A 25 1.64 -14.04 -0.48
N HIS A 26 0.48 -14.72 -0.49
CA HIS A 26 -0.47 -14.69 -1.58
C HIS A 26 -1.82 -14.18 -1.08
N PHE A 27 -2.41 -13.26 -1.82
CA PHE A 27 -3.75 -12.75 -1.56
C PHE A 27 -4.74 -13.37 -2.55
N SER A 28 -5.96 -13.62 -2.10
CA SER A 28 -7.06 -14.00 -2.99
C SER A 28 -7.63 -12.74 -3.66
N ALA A 29 -7.96 -12.82 -4.95
CA ALA A 29 -8.53 -11.70 -5.71
C ALA A 29 -10.02 -11.41 -5.38
N GLY A 30 -10.57 -12.05 -4.34
CA GLY A 30 -11.99 -12.01 -4.00
C GLY A 30 -12.81 -13.10 -4.71
N TRP A 31 -14.12 -13.11 -4.44
CA TRP A 31 -15.04 -14.12 -4.97
C TRP A 31 -15.20 -14.00 -6.49
N GLY A 32 -15.01 -15.10 -7.22
CA GLY A 32 -15.25 -15.19 -8.67
C GLY A 32 -14.11 -14.68 -9.56
N ALA A 33 -13.01 -14.19 -9.01
CA ALA A 33 -11.84 -13.78 -9.78
C ALA A 33 -10.88 -14.97 -10.01
N ALA A 34 -10.48 -15.21 -11.25
CA ALA A 34 -9.49 -16.21 -11.59
C ALA A 34 -8.07 -15.64 -11.37
N GLY A 35 -7.32 -16.24 -10.45
CA GLY A 35 -5.95 -15.85 -10.12
C GLY A 35 -5.88 -14.74 -9.06
N GLY A 36 -4.96 -14.88 -8.10
CA GLY A 36 -4.68 -13.83 -7.11
C GLY A 36 -3.92 -12.65 -7.74
N PRO A 37 -4.04 -11.43 -7.18
CA PRO A 37 -3.22 -10.32 -7.62
C PRO A 37 -1.73 -10.64 -7.47
N GLU A 38 -0.93 -10.13 -8.39
CA GLU A 38 0.52 -10.14 -8.23
C GLU A 38 0.89 -9.26 -7.03
N PHE A 39 1.51 -9.87 -6.02
CA PHE A 39 1.98 -9.20 -4.83
C PHE A 39 3.50 -9.25 -4.76
N ARG A 40 4.13 -8.09 -4.59
CA ARG A 40 5.58 -7.95 -4.42
C ARG A 40 5.85 -7.11 -3.20
N THR A 41 6.70 -7.61 -2.30
CA THR A 41 7.15 -6.86 -1.14
C THR A 41 8.18 -5.80 -1.54
N VAL A 42 8.15 -4.67 -0.85
CA VAL A 42 9.03 -3.51 -1.07
C VAL A 42 9.57 -3.05 0.28
N ARG A 43 10.71 -2.37 0.29
CA ARG A 43 11.22 -1.77 1.51
C ARG A 43 10.28 -0.68 2.01
N SER A 44 10.05 -0.63 3.32
CA SER A 44 9.15 0.32 3.97
C SER A 44 9.82 1.69 4.19
N ASP A 45 10.41 2.26 3.15
CA ASP A 45 11.27 3.45 3.24
C ASP A 45 10.57 4.74 2.77
N LEU A 46 9.41 4.62 2.12
CA LEU A 46 8.66 5.76 1.56
C LEU A 46 7.40 6.04 2.37
N VAL A 47 7.10 7.32 2.58
CA VAL A 47 5.87 7.79 3.21
C VAL A 47 4.92 8.37 2.16
N ALA A 48 3.65 8.01 2.23
CA ALA A 48 2.62 8.52 1.34
C ALA A 48 1.47 9.14 2.13
N GLU A 49 1.02 10.31 1.70
CA GLU A 49 -0.21 10.92 2.16
C GLU A 49 -1.40 10.31 1.40
N PHE A 50 -2.44 9.92 2.13
CA PHE A 50 -3.67 9.41 1.56
C PHE A 50 -4.89 9.95 2.30
N VAL A 51 -6.02 10.01 1.59
CA VAL A 51 -7.33 10.28 2.18
C VAL A 51 -8.03 8.94 2.36
N ALA A 52 -8.51 8.67 3.58
CA ALA A 52 -9.30 7.49 3.91
C ALA A 52 -10.76 7.87 4.13
N ASP A 53 -11.69 7.10 3.56
CA ASP A 53 -13.09 7.11 4.01
C ASP A 53 -13.23 6.08 5.14
N THR A 54 -13.50 6.54 6.36
CA THR A 54 -13.61 5.69 7.56
C THR A 54 -14.99 5.07 7.75
N ALA A 55 -15.84 5.10 6.72
CA ALA A 55 -17.17 4.51 6.78
C ALA A 55 -17.14 3.01 7.15
N VAL A 56 -17.82 2.68 8.25
CA VAL A 56 -18.06 1.31 8.69
C VAL A 56 -19.37 0.80 8.08
N GLY A 57 -19.33 -0.37 7.46
CA GLY A 57 -20.52 -1.06 6.95
C GLY A 57 -20.50 -2.53 7.37
N ALA A 58 -21.58 -3.00 8.01
CA ALA A 58 -21.68 -4.37 8.53
C ALA A 58 -20.52 -4.78 9.47
N GLY A 59 -20.03 -3.84 10.28
CA GLY A 59 -18.91 -4.07 11.21
C GLY A 59 -17.52 -4.11 10.56
N CYS A 60 -17.43 -3.99 9.23
CA CYS A 60 -16.17 -3.91 8.51
C CYS A 60 -15.93 -2.46 8.05
N TYR A 61 -14.71 -1.98 8.24
CA TYR A 61 -14.32 -0.75 7.60
C TYR A 61 -14.27 -0.94 6.09
N ARG A 62 -15.05 -0.14 5.36
CA ARG A 62 -14.90 0.00 3.93
C ARG A 62 -13.99 1.19 3.75
N HIS A 63 -12.68 0.99 3.80
CA HIS A 63 -11.69 2.06 3.62
C HIS A 63 -11.22 2.12 2.16
N PRO A 64 -11.98 2.70 1.21
CA PRO A 64 -11.32 3.17 0.01
C PRO A 64 -10.33 4.26 0.45
N VAL A 65 -9.06 4.01 0.14
CA VAL A 65 -8.00 5.00 0.30
C VAL A 65 -7.70 5.63 -1.05
N ARG A 66 -7.47 6.93 -1.04
CA ARG A 66 -7.05 7.67 -2.22
C ARG A 66 -5.65 8.23 -1.97
N PHE A 67 -4.70 7.82 -2.80
CA PHE A 67 -3.37 8.42 -2.85
C PHE A 67 -3.44 9.93 -3.14
N VAL A 68 -2.73 10.71 -2.33
CA VAL A 68 -2.56 12.16 -2.51
C VAL A 68 -1.19 12.44 -3.12
N ARG A 69 -0.11 12.10 -2.39
CA ARG A 69 1.28 12.34 -2.81
C ARG A 69 2.27 11.47 -2.02
N LEU A 70 3.50 11.38 -2.49
CA LEU A 70 4.63 10.97 -1.65
C LEU A 70 5.11 12.17 -0.81
N CYS A 71 5.52 11.88 0.42
CA CYS A 71 6.11 12.85 1.32
C CYS A 71 7.64 12.67 1.29
N ASP A 72 8.27 13.27 0.29
CA ASP A 72 9.73 13.18 0.07
C ASP A 72 10.54 13.83 1.20
N ASP A 73 9.87 14.61 2.06
CA ASP A 73 10.40 15.28 3.24
C ASP A 73 10.25 14.49 4.54
N LEU A 74 9.63 13.29 4.51
CA LEU A 74 9.40 12.46 5.69
C LEU A 74 10.01 11.07 5.56
N THR A 75 10.54 10.57 6.68
CA THR A 75 10.93 9.18 6.88
C THR A 75 9.86 8.40 7.65
N PRO A 76 9.81 7.07 7.53
CA PRO A 76 8.85 6.25 8.27
C PRO A 76 8.90 6.47 9.79
N HIS A 77 10.08 6.75 10.34
CA HIS A 77 10.26 6.97 11.79
C HIS A 77 9.67 8.29 12.29
N GLU A 78 9.38 9.23 11.39
CA GLU A 78 8.76 10.53 11.70
C GLU A 78 7.23 10.45 11.64
N THR A 79 6.67 9.30 11.27
CA THR A 79 5.21 9.09 11.27
C THR A 79 4.72 8.67 12.67
N PRO A 80 3.52 9.12 13.10
CA PRO A 80 2.94 8.65 14.34
C PRO A 80 2.79 7.13 14.33
N LEU A 81 3.18 6.46 15.42
CA LEU A 81 2.83 5.06 15.61
C LEU A 81 1.30 4.96 15.65
N ALA A 82 0.73 4.10 14.79
CA ALA A 82 -0.69 3.81 14.86
C ALA A 82 -1.00 3.22 16.26
N PRO A 83 -2.11 3.64 16.91
CA PRO A 83 -2.52 3.13 18.21
C PRO A 83 -2.91 1.65 18.18
#